data_AF-A0A7K3XBQ7-F1
#
_entry.id   AF-A0A7K3XBQ7-F1
#
_cell.length_a   1.000
_cell.length_b   1.000
_cell.length_c   1.000
_cell.angle_alpha   90.00
_cell.angle_beta   90.00
_cell.angle_gamma   90.00
#
_symmetry.space_group_name_H-M   'P 1'
#
loop_
_entity.id
_entity.type
_entity.pdbx_description
1 polymer ?
#
loop_
_entity_poly.entity_id
_entity_poly.type
_entity_poly.pdbx_seq_one_letter_code
_entity_poly.pdbx_strand_id
1 'polypeptide(L)'
;MIVFKSNLVFILVLLLLSFQGVKSATAQINMLHESQMVQIEKLYASQQWSEIIKLEPVLLKQAEKDINALLILSESYAQIGNITKGNSYAEMIIAKDPSNYFAFMMLGNNSYASKKFDQAEKYYLKVLEIRPTYARANLNLASIYEMQKKKEKAISQYL
;
A
#
# COMPACT_ATOMS: atom_id res chain seq x y z
N MET A 1 16.27 24.52 -59.38
CA MET A 1 16.42 23.39 -58.42
C MET A 1 16.87 24.00 -57.10
N ILE A 2 16.01 24.05 -56.06
CA ILE A 2 16.24 24.28 -54.61
C ILE A 2 14.89 24.79 -54.04
N VAL A 3 13.97 23.90 -53.70
CA VAL A 3 12.78 24.22 -52.86
C VAL A 3 12.53 23.15 -51.78
N PHE A 4 13.16 21.97 -51.86
CA PHE A 4 12.88 20.86 -50.95
C PHE A 4 13.63 20.87 -49.59
N LYS A 5 14.58 21.77 -49.34
CA LYS A 5 15.35 21.78 -48.08
C LYS A 5 14.64 22.50 -46.91
N SER A 6 13.62 23.33 -47.17
CA SER A 6 12.99 24.16 -46.13
C SER A 6 11.99 23.42 -45.23
N ASN A 7 11.30 22.40 -45.75
CA ASN A 7 10.25 21.70 -45.00
C ASN A 7 10.80 20.71 -43.97
N LEU A 8 11.95 20.07 -44.25
CA LEU A 8 12.51 19.05 -43.34
C LEU A 8 13.08 19.66 -42.06
N VAL A 9 13.72 20.84 -42.16
CA VAL A 9 14.28 21.55 -40.99
C VAL A 9 13.16 22.06 -40.08
N PHE A 10 12.04 22.54 -40.64
CA PHE A 10 10.90 23.01 -39.87
C PHE A 10 10.22 21.88 -39.08
N ILE A 11 10.05 20.71 -39.69
CA ILE A 11 9.49 19.52 -39.02
C ILE A 11 10.42 19.06 -37.88
N LEU A 12 11.74 19.05 -38.08
CA LEU A 12 12.70 18.68 -37.04
C LEU A 12 12.69 19.66 -35.85
N VAL A 13 12.54 20.96 -36.08
CA VAL A 13 12.44 21.96 -35.01
C VAL A 13 11.16 21.79 -34.20
N LEU A 14 10.01 21.53 -34.85
CA LEU A 14 8.74 21.26 -34.14
C LEU A 14 8.78 19.95 -33.34
N LEU A 15 9.44 18.92 -33.86
CA LEU A 15 9.68 17.66 -33.13
C LEU A 15 10.61 17.88 -31.93
N LEU A 16 11.64 18.71 -32.05
CA LEU A 16 12.55 19.02 -30.94
C LEU A 16 11.88 19.88 -29.87
N LEU A 17 11.07 20.88 -30.26
CA LEU A 17 10.32 21.73 -29.32
C LEU A 17 9.24 20.93 -28.59
N SER A 18 8.52 20.05 -29.29
CA SER A 18 7.55 19.15 -28.64
C SER A 18 8.25 18.16 -27.70
N PHE A 19 9.42 17.63 -28.08
CA PHE A 19 10.20 16.73 -27.24
C PHE A 19 10.77 17.42 -25.99
N GLN A 20 11.25 18.66 -26.10
CA GLN A 20 11.67 19.47 -24.95
C GLN A 20 10.48 19.81 -24.03
N GLY A 21 9.33 20.17 -24.60
CA GLY A 21 8.09 20.39 -23.85
C GLY A 21 7.64 19.16 -23.07
N VAL A 22 7.68 17.97 -23.69
CA VAL A 22 7.35 16.70 -23.02
C VAL A 22 8.35 16.38 -21.90
N LYS A 23 9.65 16.62 -22.09
CA LYS A 23 10.66 16.45 -21.03
C LYS A 23 10.45 17.41 -19.85
N SER A 24 10.13 18.67 -20.13
CA SER A 24 9.84 19.66 -19.07
C SER A 24 8.56 19.32 -18.30
N ALA A 25 7.51 18.91 -19.02
CA ALA A 25 6.24 18.49 -18.40
C ALA A 25 6.41 17.22 -17.56
N THR A 26 7.15 16.23 -18.06
CA THR A 26 7.45 15.01 -17.30
C THR A 26 8.31 15.30 -16.06
N ALA A 27 9.28 16.22 -16.14
CA ALA A 27 10.04 16.67 -14.98
C ALA A 27 9.16 17.37 -13.94
N GLN A 28 8.25 18.28 -14.35
CA GLN A 28 7.30 18.91 -13.43
C GLN A 28 6.32 17.92 -12.79
N ILE A 29 5.81 16.96 -13.56
CA ILE A 29 4.95 15.89 -13.05
C ILE A 29 5.72 15.03 -12.02
N ASN A 30 6.98 14.70 -12.28
CA ASN A 30 7.81 13.95 -11.34
C ASN A 30 8.06 14.75 -10.05
N MET A 31 8.40 16.04 -10.15
CA MET A 31 8.58 16.92 -8.98
C MET A 31 7.28 17.06 -8.18
N LEU A 32 6.13 17.18 -8.85
CA LEU A 32 4.83 17.23 -8.18
C LEU A 32 4.54 15.90 -7.45
N HIS A 33 4.80 14.76 -8.08
CA HIS A 33 4.64 13.46 -7.42
C HIS A 33 5.59 13.26 -6.23
N GLU A 34 6.86 13.65 -6.35
CA GLU A 34 7.82 13.63 -5.23
C GLU A 34 7.34 14.51 -4.08
N SER A 35 6.81 15.71 -4.39
CA SER A 35 6.21 16.59 -3.37
C SER A 35 4.99 15.97 -2.68
N GLN A 36 4.20 15.18 -3.42
CA GLN A 36 3.03 14.47 -2.88
C GLN A 36 3.43 13.28 -2.00
N MET A 37 4.53 12.58 -2.30
CA MET A 37 5.01 11.50 -1.43
C MET A 37 5.49 12.03 -0.09
N VAL A 38 6.24 13.14 -0.08
CA VAL A 38 6.64 13.82 1.17
C VAL A 38 5.40 14.26 1.96
N GLN A 39 4.36 14.76 1.28
CA GLN A 39 3.09 15.07 1.90
C GLN A 39 2.45 13.82 2.52
N ILE A 40 2.37 12.70 1.79
CA ILE A 40 1.79 11.44 2.29
C ILE A 40 2.53 10.96 3.54
N GLU A 41 3.86 10.99 3.55
CA GLU A 41 4.65 10.58 4.72
C GLU A 41 4.33 11.44 5.95
N LYS A 42 4.22 12.76 5.77
CA LYS A 42 3.81 13.67 6.84
C LYS A 42 2.39 13.37 7.34
N LEU A 43 1.45 13.13 6.42
CA LEU A 43 0.08 12.79 6.78
C LEU A 43 0.03 11.45 7.53
N TYR A 44 0.82 10.47 7.10
CA TYR A 44 0.91 9.14 7.72
C TYR A 44 1.50 9.24 9.14
N ALA A 45 2.59 9.97 9.31
CA ALA A 45 3.15 10.25 10.64
C ALA A 45 2.16 10.98 11.56
N SER A 46 1.31 11.83 10.97
CA SER A 46 0.26 12.56 11.69
C SER A 46 -1.07 11.79 11.79
N GLN A 47 -1.12 10.55 11.31
CA GLN A 47 -2.31 9.68 11.28
C GLN A 47 -3.54 10.32 10.63
N GLN A 48 -3.33 11.18 9.63
CA GLN A 48 -4.40 11.87 8.89
C GLN A 48 -4.93 10.97 7.75
N TRP A 49 -5.48 9.81 8.11
CA TRP A 49 -5.92 8.76 7.19
C TRP A 49 -6.91 9.25 6.13
N SER A 50 -7.86 10.11 6.52
CA SER A 50 -8.87 10.69 5.62
C SER A 50 -8.27 11.60 4.55
N GLU A 51 -7.11 12.21 4.80
CA GLU A 51 -6.40 13.00 3.80
C GLU A 51 -5.55 12.11 2.88
N ILE A 52 -4.95 11.05 3.44
CA ILE A 52 -4.14 10.08 2.66
C ILE A 52 -4.99 9.41 1.59
N ILE A 53 -6.21 8.98 1.92
CA ILE A 53 -7.08 8.32 0.93
C ILE A 53 -7.49 9.24 -0.24
N LYS A 54 -7.42 10.57 -0.09
CA LYS A 54 -7.66 11.51 -1.21
C LYS A 54 -6.52 11.46 -2.23
N LEU A 55 -5.35 11.01 -1.81
CA LEU A 55 -4.16 10.81 -2.65
C LEU A 55 -4.07 9.38 -3.17
N GLU A 56 -5.15 8.61 -3.12
CA GLU A 56 -5.19 7.24 -3.61
C GLU A 56 -4.69 7.08 -5.07
N PRO A 57 -5.06 7.93 -6.04
CA PRO A 57 -4.52 7.81 -7.40
C PRO A 57 -3.00 7.92 -7.46
N VAL A 58 -2.40 8.74 -6.59
CA VAL A 58 -0.95 8.91 -6.48
C VAL A 58 -0.31 7.63 -5.93
N LEU A 59 -0.88 7.09 -4.85
CA LEU A 59 -0.41 5.85 -4.23
C LEU A 59 -0.56 4.63 -5.16
N LEU A 60 -1.63 4.54 -5.94
CA LEU A 60 -1.81 3.48 -6.92
C LEU A 60 -0.78 3.53 -8.05
N LYS A 61 -0.46 4.73 -8.54
CA LYS A 61 0.62 4.91 -9.52
C LYS A 61 1.98 4.52 -8.92
N GLN A 62 2.21 4.87 -7.65
CA GLN A 62 3.45 4.50 -6.96
C GLN A 62 3.53 2.98 -6.71
N ALA A 63 2.39 2.31 -6.50
CA ALA A 63 2.28 0.87 -6.27
C ALA A 63 2.72 -0.01 -7.46
N GLU A 64 2.91 0.58 -8.64
CA GLU A 64 3.55 -0.09 -9.78
C GLU A 64 5.04 -0.37 -9.52
N LYS A 65 5.67 0.47 -8.69
CA LYS A 65 7.11 0.42 -8.39
C LYS A 65 7.40 -0.03 -6.96
N ASP A 66 6.54 0.34 -6.02
CA ASP A 66 6.72 0.08 -4.60
C ASP A 66 5.43 -0.42 -3.93
N ILE A 67 5.46 -1.67 -3.50
CA ILE A 67 4.33 -2.33 -2.83
C ILE A 67 3.93 -1.64 -1.52
N ASN A 68 4.84 -0.88 -0.90
CA ASN A 68 4.55 -0.13 0.34
C ASN A 68 3.42 0.90 0.14
N ALA A 69 3.23 1.42 -1.07
CA ALA A 69 2.11 2.31 -1.35
C ALA A 69 0.75 1.62 -1.16
N LEU A 70 0.66 0.32 -1.46
CA LEU A 70 -0.54 -0.47 -1.17
C LEU A 70 -0.72 -0.73 0.33
N LEU A 71 0.38 -0.84 1.10
CA LEU A 71 0.30 -0.98 2.57
C LEU A 71 -0.30 0.28 3.18
N ILE A 72 0.15 1.46 2.75
CA ILE A 72 -0.40 2.75 3.16
C ILE A 72 -1.90 2.82 2.86
N LEU A 73 -2.32 2.42 1.66
CA LEU A 73 -3.74 2.41 1.28
C LEU A 73 -4.55 1.42 2.13
N SER A 74 -4.05 0.20 2.30
CA SER A 74 -4.72 -0.85 3.07
C SER A 74 -5.00 -0.38 4.49
N GLU A 75 -3.98 0.17 5.16
CA GLU A 75 -4.08 0.68 6.52
C GLU A 75 -4.96 1.92 6.60
N SER A 76 -4.77 2.91 5.72
CA SER A 76 -5.55 4.16 5.75
C SER A 76 -7.04 3.90 5.59
N TYR A 77 -7.43 2.99 4.69
CA TYR A 77 -8.83 2.59 4.54
C TYR A 77 -9.36 1.80 5.74
N ALA A 78 -8.55 0.95 6.34
CA ALA A 78 -8.95 0.25 7.56
C ALA A 78 -9.20 1.22 8.72
N GLN A 79 -8.32 2.22 8.90
CA GLN A 79 -8.40 3.20 9.98
C GLN A 79 -9.61 4.13 9.88
N ILE A 80 -10.08 4.43 8.66
CA ILE A 80 -11.33 5.17 8.46
C ILE A 80 -12.58 4.29 8.47
N GLY A 81 -12.45 3.00 8.82
CA GLY A 81 -13.55 2.05 8.92
C GLY A 81 -14.00 1.43 7.59
N ASN A 82 -13.37 1.77 6.46
CA ASN A 82 -13.64 1.12 5.18
C ASN A 82 -12.83 -0.17 5.04
N ILE A 83 -13.19 -1.15 5.87
CA ILE A 83 -12.51 -2.44 5.97
C ILE A 83 -12.48 -3.19 4.64
N THR A 84 -13.55 -3.10 3.84
CA THR A 84 -13.63 -3.77 2.54
C THR A 84 -12.53 -3.31 1.60
N LYS A 85 -12.33 -1.99 1.48
CA LYS A 85 -11.30 -1.43 0.61
C LYS A 85 -9.90 -1.67 1.16
N GLY A 86 -9.74 -1.57 2.49
CA GLY A 86 -8.49 -1.93 3.17
C GLY A 86 -8.06 -3.38 2.88
N ASN A 87 -9.00 -4.33 2.96
CA ASN A 87 -8.76 -5.73 2.64
C ASN A 87 -8.41 -5.96 1.16
N SER A 88 -9.11 -5.29 0.24
CA SER A 88 -8.82 -5.41 -1.19
C SER A 88 -7.37 -5.03 -1.51
N TYR A 89 -6.83 -3.98 -0.87
CA TYR A 89 -5.42 -3.62 -1.05
C TYR A 89 -4.45 -4.61 -0.41
N ALA A 90 -4.77 -5.17 0.75
CA ALA A 90 -3.98 -6.25 1.34
C ALA A 90 -3.95 -7.50 0.44
N GLU A 91 -5.08 -7.86 -0.18
CA GLU A 91 -5.16 -8.97 -1.14
C GLU A 91 -4.32 -8.69 -2.40
N MET A 92 -4.30 -7.46 -2.90
CA MET A 92 -3.40 -7.05 -4.00
C MET A 92 -1.92 -7.19 -3.62
N ILE A 93 -1.56 -6.87 -2.37
CA ILE A 93 -0.19 -7.07 -1.87
C ILE A 93 0.14 -8.56 -1.87
N ILE A 94 -0.73 -9.41 -1.34
CA ILE A 94 -0.52 -10.88 -1.30
C ILE A 94 -0.41 -11.45 -2.72
N ALA A 95 -1.18 -10.95 -3.68
CA ALA A 95 -1.10 -11.40 -5.06
C ALA A 95 0.26 -11.06 -5.72
N LYS A 96 0.89 -9.95 -5.32
CA LYS A 96 2.21 -9.53 -5.81
C LYS A 96 3.37 -10.16 -5.02
N ASP A 97 3.20 -10.28 -3.71
CA ASP A 97 4.17 -10.85 -2.78
C ASP A 97 3.42 -11.74 -1.76
N PRO A 98 3.30 -13.05 -2.06
CA PRO A 98 2.64 -14.01 -1.17
C PRO A 98 3.35 -14.22 0.17
N SER A 99 4.57 -13.69 0.34
CA SER A 99 5.35 -13.75 1.57
C SER A 99 5.24 -12.47 2.41
N ASN A 100 4.41 -11.51 1.99
CA ASN A 100 4.26 -10.24 2.69
C ASN A 100 3.44 -10.39 3.98
N TYR A 101 4.12 -10.64 5.09
CA TYR A 101 3.46 -10.84 6.38
C TYR A 101 2.68 -9.59 6.86
N PHE A 102 3.03 -8.38 6.41
CA PHE A 102 2.27 -7.17 6.77
C PHE A 102 0.86 -7.17 6.19
N ALA A 103 0.68 -7.67 4.95
CA ALA A 103 -0.64 -7.80 4.36
C ALA A 103 -1.53 -8.81 5.12
N PHE A 104 -0.96 -9.95 5.53
CA PHE A 104 -1.68 -10.89 6.40
C PHE A 104 -2.00 -10.28 7.77
N MET A 105 -1.10 -9.47 8.34
CA MET A 105 -1.38 -8.71 9.57
C MET A 105 -2.56 -7.74 9.39
N MET A 106 -2.63 -7.02 8.27
CA MET A 106 -3.75 -6.11 7.96
C MET A 106 -5.07 -6.88 7.89
N LEU A 107 -5.13 -7.97 7.13
CA LEU A 107 -6.33 -8.82 7.04
C LEU A 107 -6.72 -9.40 8.41
N GLY A 108 -5.74 -9.85 9.20
CA GLY A 108 -5.96 -10.35 10.55
C GLY A 108 -6.56 -9.29 11.48
N ASN A 109 -5.97 -8.09 11.52
CA ASN A 109 -6.45 -6.96 12.32
C ASN A 109 -7.87 -6.56 11.93
N ASN A 110 -8.15 -6.50 10.62
CA ASN A 110 -9.45 -6.14 10.07
C ASN A 110 -10.53 -7.18 10.40
N SER A 111 -10.20 -8.47 10.27
CA SER A 111 -11.06 -9.57 10.69
C SER A 111 -11.30 -9.54 12.21
N TYR A 112 -10.28 -9.24 13.01
CA TYR A 112 -10.39 -9.13 14.46
C TYR A 112 -11.32 -7.98 14.87
N ALA A 113 -11.12 -6.79 14.30
CA ALA A 113 -11.99 -5.63 14.52
C ALA A 113 -13.45 -5.90 14.12
N SER A 114 -13.65 -6.72 13.08
CA SER A 114 -14.96 -7.19 12.63
C SER A 114 -15.53 -8.36 13.45
N LYS A 115 -14.87 -8.76 14.55
CA LYS A 115 -15.21 -9.92 15.40
C LYS A 115 -15.24 -11.27 14.67
N LYS A 116 -14.60 -11.36 13.50
CA LYS A 116 -14.44 -12.60 12.72
C LYS A 116 -13.20 -13.35 13.20
N PHE A 117 -13.23 -13.83 14.44
CA PHE A 117 -12.05 -14.36 15.13
C PHE A 117 -11.41 -15.56 14.42
N ASP A 118 -12.21 -16.48 13.87
CA ASP A 118 -11.66 -17.65 13.16
C ASP A 118 -10.89 -17.25 11.88
N GLN A 119 -11.31 -16.17 11.23
CA GLN A 119 -10.61 -15.65 10.06
C GLN A 119 -9.34 -14.89 10.47
N ALA A 120 -9.43 -14.09 11.54
CA ALA A 120 -8.28 -13.41 12.10
C ALA A 120 -7.18 -14.40 12.55
N GLU A 121 -7.57 -15.49 13.21
CA GLU A 121 -6.67 -16.57 13.62
C GLU A 121 -5.90 -17.14 12.41
N LYS A 122 -6.60 -17.49 11.33
CA LYS A 122 -5.97 -18.00 10.10
C LYS A 122 -4.92 -17.04 9.54
N TYR A 123 -5.22 -15.74 9.51
CA TYR A 123 -4.27 -14.75 8.99
C TYR A 123 -3.08 -14.53 9.91
N TYR A 124 -3.27 -14.47 11.23
CA TYR A 124 -2.14 -14.37 12.14
C TYR A 124 -1.26 -15.62 12.15
N LEU A 125 -1.85 -16.82 12.00
CA LEU A 125 -1.06 -18.04 11.81
C LEU A 125 -0.23 -17.98 10.52
N LYS A 126 -0.77 -17.43 9.43
CA LYS A 126 0.02 -17.19 8.20
C LYS A 126 1.18 -16.22 8.42
N VAL A 127 1.00 -15.20 9.26
CA VAL A 127 2.10 -14.31 9.66
C VAL A 127 3.20 -15.09 10.38
N LEU A 128 2.84 -16.00 11.29
CA LEU A 128 3.79 -16.82 12.03
C LEU A 128 4.44 -17.92 11.18
N GLU A 129 3.77 -18.44 10.15
CA GLU A 129 4.40 -19.31 9.15
C GLU A 129 5.55 -18.59 8.42
N ILE A 130 5.39 -17.30 8.11
CA ILE A 130 6.40 -16.48 7.41
C ILE A 130 7.44 -15.91 8.39
N ARG A 131 7.00 -15.46 9.56
CA ARG A 131 7.80 -14.83 10.63
C ARG A 131 7.46 -15.48 11.98
N PRO A 132 8.07 -16.62 12.31
CA PRO A 132 7.74 -17.40 13.52
C PRO A 132 7.84 -16.64 14.83
N THR A 133 8.69 -15.61 14.90
CA THR A 133 8.93 -14.82 16.12
C THR A 133 8.23 -13.45 16.09
N TYR A 134 7.22 -13.26 15.24
CA TYR A 134 6.54 -11.97 15.13
C TYR A 134 5.57 -11.73 16.31
N ALA A 135 6.09 -11.05 17.33
CA ALA A 135 5.41 -10.84 18.61
C ALA A 135 3.98 -10.30 18.48
N ARG A 136 3.72 -9.38 17.54
CA ARG A 136 2.37 -8.79 17.37
C ARG A 136 1.33 -9.82 16.93
N ALA A 137 1.70 -10.79 16.08
CA ALA A 137 0.77 -11.87 15.69
C ALA A 137 0.46 -12.80 16.87
N ASN A 138 1.48 -13.17 17.65
CA ASN A 138 1.32 -13.95 18.87
C ASN A 138 0.38 -13.27 19.88
N LEU A 139 0.58 -11.97 20.15
CA LEU A 139 -0.29 -11.20 21.06
C LEU A 139 -1.75 -11.16 20.58
N ASN A 140 -1.97 -10.97 19.28
CA ASN A 140 -3.32 -10.93 18.72
C ASN A 140 -3.99 -12.32 18.76
N LEU A 141 -3.25 -13.40 18.52
CA LEU A 141 -3.75 -14.78 18.67
C LEU A 141 -4.09 -15.10 20.12
N ALA A 142 -3.23 -14.72 21.06
CA ALA A 142 -3.49 -14.90 22.49
C ALA A 142 -4.79 -14.19 22.90
N SER A 143 -4.97 -12.94 22.45
CA SER A 143 -6.20 -12.16 22.68
C SER A 143 -7.44 -12.88 22.13
N ILE A 144 -7.37 -13.43 20.92
CA ILE A 144 -8.45 -14.25 20.34
C ILE A 144 -8.76 -15.47 21.23
N TYR A 145 -7.73 -16.20 21.64
CA TYR A 145 -7.90 -17.41 22.44
C TYR A 145 -8.44 -17.13 23.84
N GLU A 146 -8.05 -16.02 24.47
CA GLU A 146 -8.63 -15.56 25.73
C GLU A 146 -10.12 -15.23 25.58
N MET A 147 -10.50 -14.50 24.53
CA MET A 147 -11.92 -14.21 24.24
C MET A 147 -12.74 -15.48 23.99
N GLN A 148 -12.13 -16.50 23.39
CA GLN A 148 -12.73 -17.81 23.16
C GLN A 148 -12.63 -18.77 24.37
N LYS A 149 -12.07 -18.33 25.50
CA LYS A 149 -11.81 -19.14 26.71
C LYS A 149 -10.93 -20.38 26.47
N LYS A 150 -10.06 -20.34 25.46
CA LYS A 150 -9.09 -21.40 25.12
C LYS A 150 -7.74 -21.12 25.80
N LYS A 151 -7.70 -21.25 27.13
CA LYS A 151 -6.58 -20.79 27.97
C LYS A 151 -5.23 -21.43 27.61
N GLU A 152 -5.21 -22.72 27.29
CA GLU A 152 -4.00 -23.45 26.95
C GLU A 152 -3.37 -22.93 25.65
N LYS A 153 -4.22 -22.62 24.65
CA LYS A 153 -3.76 -22.02 23.40
C LYS A 153 -3.27 -20.59 23.59
N ALA A 154 -3.90 -19.80 24.47
CA ALA A 154 -3.44 -18.45 24.77
C ALA A 154 -2.03 -18.47 25.37
N ILE A 155 -1.79 -19.34 26.36
CA ILE A 155 -0.48 -19.48 27.02
C ILE A 155 0.61 -19.86 26.01
N SER A 156 0.32 -20.76 25.07
CA SER A 156 1.32 -21.18 24.08
C SER A 156 1.74 -20.08 23.11
N GLN A 157 0.98 -18.98 22.99
CA GLN A 157 1.39 -17.85 22.16
C GLN A 157 2.28 -16.85 22.91
N TYR A 158 2.33 -16.89 24.25
CA TYR A 158 3.16 -15.99 25.05
C TYR A 158 4.58 -16.51 25.30
N LEU A 159 4.80 -17.80 25.07
CA LEU A 159 6.06 -18.54 25.33
C LEU A 159 6.87 -18.71 24.05
#